data_AF-A0A7V8FRH0-F1
#
_entry.id   AF-A0A7V8FRH0-F1
#
_cell.length_a   1.000
_cell.length_b   1.000
_cell.length_c   1.000
_cell.angle_alpha   90.00
_cell.angle_beta   90.00
_cell.angle_gamma   90.00
#
_symmetry.space_group_name_H-M   'P 1'
#
loop_
_entity.id
_entity.type
_entity.pdbx_description
1 polymer ?
#
loop_
_entity_poly.entity_id
_entity_poly.type
_entity_poly.pdbx_seq_one_letter_code
_entity_poly.pdbx_strand_id
1 'polypeptide(L)' 'MPQITLHLDEATETLATQAAQAHGMSTSRWVAELIRRHANDTWPAGFIALAGAFPDFPLREEQTATGVAKAHPSARTN' A
#
# COMPACT_ATOMS: atom_id res chain seq x y z
N MET A 1 -27.18 -0.01 13.68
CA MET A 1 -26.21 -0.04 12.57
C MET A 1 -25.14 0.99 12.87
N PRO A 2 -23.85 0.67 12.75
CA PRO A 2 -22.79 1.67 12.89
C PRO A 2 -22.89 2.68 11.75
N GLN A 3 -22.77 3.97 12.08
CA GLN A 3 -22.77 5.09 11.14
C GLN A 3 -21.38 5.73 11.14
N ILE A 4 -20.85 6.01 9.95
CA ILE A 4 -19.61 6.76 9.75
C ILE A 4 -19.95 8.05 9.00
N THR A 5 -19.36 9.15 9.45
CA THR A 5 -19.32 10.41 8.69
C THR A 5 -17.95 10.51 8.05
N LEU A 6 -17.91 10.63 6.72
CA LEU A 6 -16.68 10.69 5.94
C LEU A 6 -16.58 12.07 5.30
N HIS A 7 -15.52 12.80 5.61
CA HIS A 7 -15.22 14.07 4.94
C HIS A 7 -14.40 13.76 3.68
N LEU A 8 -14.96 14.13 2.52
CA LEU A 8 -14.31 14.03 1.23
C LEU A 8 -14.13 15.44 0.66
N ASP A 9 -13.06 15.64 -0.08
CA ASP A 9 -12.98 16.79 -0.97
C ASP A 9 -13.94 16.62 -2.16
N GLU A 10 -14.21 17.72 -2.86
CA GLU A 10 -15.17 17.77 -3.96
C GLU A 10 -14.84 16.81 -5.11
N ALA A 11 -13.54 16.64 -5.41
CA ALA A 11 -13.11 15.73 -6.48
C ALA A 11 -13.36 14.26 -6.08
N THR A 12 -13.05 13.90 -4.83
CA THR A 12 -13.28 12.55 -4.32
C THR A 12 -14.77 12.23 -4.18
N GLU A 13 -15.60 13.18 -3.74
CA GLU A 13 -17.07 13.02 -3.68
C GLU A 13 -17.67 12.79 -5.07
N THR A 14 -17.23 13.58 -6.05
CA THR A 14 -17.67 13.43 -7.45
C THR A 14 -17.31 12.06 -7.99
N LEU A 15 -16.07 11.61 -7.76
CA LEU A 15 -15.59 10.30 -8.18
C LEU A 15 -16.38 9.16 -7.54
N ALA A 16 -16.63 9.24 -6.23
CA ALA A 16 -17.43 8.24 -5.51
C ALA A 16 -18.86 8.16 -6.05
N THR A 17 -19.47 9.31 -6.36
CA THR A 17 -20.83 9.38 -6.90
C THR A 17 -20.91 8.81 -8.31
N GLN A 18 -19.97 9.18 -9.19
CA GLN A 18 -19.89 8.64 -10.55
C GLN A 18 -19.67 7.12 -10.56
N ALA A 19 -18.78 6.62 -9.70
CA ALA A 19 -18.53 5.19 -9.57
C ALA A 19 -19.78 4.46 -9.07
N ALA A 20 -20.45 4.99 -8.05
CA ALA A 20 -21.69 4.42 -7.54
C ALA A 20 -22.78 4.33 -8.62
N GLN A 21 -22.96 5.41 -9.41
CA GLN A 21 -23.88 5.44 -10.55
C GLN A 21 -23.51 4.41 -11.63
N ALA A 22 -22.23 4.32 -12.00
CA ALA A 22 -21.75 3.34 -12.98
C ALA A 22 -22.02 1.88 -12.55
N HIS A 23 -22.02 1.63 -11.24
CA HIS A 23 -22.36 0.34 -10.65
C HIS A 23 -23.85 0.17 -10.30
N GLY A 24 -24.71 1.16 -10.60
CA GLY A 24 -26.15 1.11 -10.32
C GLY A 24 -26.50 1.02 -8.83
N MET A 25 -25.67 1.59 -7.95
CA MET A 25 -25.85 1.52 -6.50
C MET A 25 -25.75 2.91 -5.84
N SER A 26 -26.20 3.03 -4.60
CA SER A 26 -26.02 4.27 -3.82
C SER A 26 -24.56 4.46 -3.43
N THR A 27 -24.14 5.72 -3.27
CA THR A 27 -22.76 6.07 -2.85
C THR A 27 -22.36 5.38 -1.55
N SER A 28 -23.24 5.36 -0.55
CA SER A 28 -22.99 4.68 0.73
C SER A 28 -22.80 3.17 0.58
N ARG A 29 -23.58 2.51 -0.29
CA ARG A 29 -23.43 1.08 -0.59
C ARG A 29 -22.15 0.80 -1.35
N TRP A 30 -21.79 1.66 -2.29
CA TRP A 30 -20.56 1.58 -3.06
C TRP A 30 -19.32 1.72 -2.16
N VAL A 31 -19.29 2.73 -1.28
CA VAL A 31 -18.20 2.91 -0.31
C VAL A 31 -18.09 1.72 0.63
N ALA A 32 -19.20 1.19 1.15
CA ALA A 32 -19.17 0.01 2.02
C ALA A 32 -18.61 -1.23 1.31
N GLU A 33 -18.89 -1.39 0.02
CA GLU A 33 -18.34 -2.47 -0.81
C GLU A 33 -16.85 -2.27 -1.08
N LEU A 34 -16.43 -1.02 -1.33
CA LEU A 34 -15.02 -0.67 -1.49
C LEU A 34 -14.21 -1.00 -0.23
N ILE A 35 -14.73 -0.66 0.95
CA ILE A 35 -14.11 -1.02 2.23
C ILE A 35 -13.99 -2.54 2.35
N ARG A 36 -15.04 -3.32 2.05
CA ARG A 36 -14.95 -4.79 2.09
C ARG A 36 -13.87 -5.36 1.18
N ARG A 37 -13.68 -4.76 0.00
CA ARG A 37 -12.68 -5.20 -0.98
C ARG A 37 -11.26 -4.86 -0.56
N HIS A 38 -11.05 -3.68 0.01
CA HIS A 38 -9.72 -3.15 0.28
C HIS A 38 -9.25 -3.30 1.72
N ALA A 39 -10.15 -3.44 2.69
CA ALA A 39 -9.79 -3.70 4.09
C ALA A 39 -9.33 -5.14 4.32
N ASN A 40 -9.32 -5.98 3.29
CA ASN A 40 -8.80 -7.33 3.38
C ASN A 40 -7.28 -7.30 3.22
N ASP A 41 -6.57 -7.08 4.33
CA ASP A 41 -5.10 -7.05 4.39
C ASP A 41 -4.45 -8.44 4.25
N THR A 42 -5.24 -9.46 3.89
CA THR A 42 -4.73 -10.82 3.71
C THR A 42 -4.33 -11.08 2.27
N TRP A 43 -3.10 -11.54 2.09
CA TRP A 43 -2.63 -12.02 0.79
C TRP A 43 -3.50 -13.21 0.35
N PRO A 44 -3.93 -13.27 -0.92
CA PRO A 44 -4.67 -14.43 -1.43
C PRO A 44 -3.89 -15.72 -1.20
N ALA A 45 -4.56 -16.82 -0.91
CA ALA A 45 -3.91 -18.09 -0.58
C ALA A 45 -2.89 -18.55 -1.65
N GLY A 46 -3.15 -18.26 -2.93
CA GLY A 46 -2.22 -18.54 -4.03
C GLY A 46 -0.90 -17.77 -3.94
N PHE A 47 -0.91 -16.55 -3.41
CA PHE A 47 0.31 -15.77 -3.15
C PHE A 47 1.10 -16.31 -1.97
N ILE A 48 0.42 -16.81 -0.93
CA ILE A 48 1.09 -17.48 0.19
C ILE A 48 1.71 -18.80 -0.28
N ALA A 49 1.03 -19.56 -1.14
CA ALA A 49 1.56 -20.81 -1.70
C ALA A 49 2.82 -20.61 -2.56
N LEU A 50 3.05 -19.39 -3.08
CA LEU A 50 4.25 -19.04 -3.83
C LEU A 50 5.46 -18.73 -2.92
N ALA A 51 5.25 -18.54 -1.61
CA ALA A 51 6.34 -18.32 -0.67
C ALA A 51 7.25 -19.57 -0.61
N GLY A 52 8.51 -19.42 -1.02
CA GLY A 52 9.47 -20.53 -1.09
C GLY A 52 9.31 -21.44 -2.32
N ALA A 53 8.41 -21.14 -3.26
CA ALA A 53 8.24 -21.91 -4.49
C ALA A 53 9.37 -21.72 -5.52
N PHE A 54 10.25 -20.73 -5.30
CA PHE A 54 11.40 -20.44 -6.16
C PHE A 54 12.69 -20.90 -5.47
N PRO A 55 13.19 -22.11 -5.79
CA PRO A 55 14.40 -22.65 -5.15
C PRO A 55 15.66 -21.82 -5.47
N ASP A 56 15.74 -21.23 -6.66
CA ASP A 56 16.89 -20.44 -7.13
C ASP A 56 16.67 -18.93 -7.01
N PHE A 57 15.79 -18.48 -6.11
CA PHE A 57 15.53 -17.05 -5.94
C PHE A 57 16.80 -16.36 -5.42
N PRO A 58 17.36 -15.38 -6.15
CA PRO A 58 18.55 -14.67 -5.70
C PRO A 58 18.16 -13.77 -4.53
N LEU A 59 18.19 -14.33 -3.32
CA LEU A 59 18.11 -13.55 -2.10
C LEU A 59 19.28 -12.59 -2.14
N ARG A 60 18.97 -11.30 -2.04
CA ARG A 60 20.01 -10.26 -1.98
C ARG A 60 20.84 -10.59 -0.75
N GLU A 61 22.07 -11.09 -0.98
CA GLU A 61 23.01 -11.30 0.11
C GLU A 61 23.09 -9.99 0.88
N GLU A 62 22.91 -10.09 2.18
CA GLU A 62 22.99 -9.00 3.12
C GLU A 62 24.33 -8.30 2.84
N GLN A 63 24.29 -7.18 2.12
CA GLN A 63 25.43 -6.30 2.01
C GLN A 63 25.64 -5.81 3.44
N THR A 64 26.44 -6.56 4.19
CA THR A 64 26.96 -6.15 5.48
C THR A 64 27.55 -4.80 5.18
N ALA A 65 26.89 -3.76 5.66
CA ALA A 65 27.37 -2.40 5.56
C ALA A 65 28.58 -2.32 6.49
N THR A 66 29.69 -2.96 6.10
CA THR A 66 31.02 -2.52 6.46
C THR A 66 31.25 -1.23 5.69
N GLY A 67 30.54 -0.19 6.11
CA GLY A 67 30.97 1.18 5.95
C GLY A 67 32.25 1.31 6.75
N VAL A 68 33.37 0.85 6.17
CA VAL A 68 34.68 1.41 6.49
C VAL A 68 34.50 2.90 6.20
N ALA A 69 34.31 3.68 7.25
CA ALA A 69 34.30 5.12 7.19
C ALA A 69 35.63 5.54 6.57
N LYS A 70 35.61 5.81 5.26
CA LYS A 70 36.66 6.58 4.61
C LYS A 70 36.59 7.97 5.26
N ALA A 71 37.42 8.18 6.28
CA ALA A 71 37.73 9.51 6.77
C ALA A 71 38.34 10.29 5.59
N HIS A 72 37.55 11.16 4.98
CA HIS A 72 38.06 12.16 4.06
C HIS A 72 38.55 13.36 4.89
N PRO A 73 39.74 13.91 4.61
CA PRO A 73 40.36 14.92 5.45
C PRO A 73 39.69 16.28 5.22
N SER A 74 38.95 16.77 6.21
CA SER A 74 38.48 18.17 6.22
C SER A 74 39.55 19.08 6.80
N ALA A 75 40.07 19.90 5.89
CA ALA A 75 40.62 21.24 6.05
C ALA A 75 40.78 21.79 7.48
N ARG A 76 42.03 22.14 7.80
CA ARG A 76 42.40 23.17 8.76
C ARG A 76 41.67 24.48 8.41
N THR A 77 40.88 24.99 9.35
CA THR A 77 40.42 26.38 9.37
C THR A 77 41.33 27.17 10.32
N ASN A 78 41.84 28.29 9.79
CA ASN A 78 42.32 29.52 10.44
C ASN A 78 43.05 29.40 11.79
#